data_AF-A0A8S0QR99-F1
#
_entry.id   AF-A0A8S0QR99-F1
#
_cell.length_a   1.000
_cell.length_b   1.000
_cell.length_c   1.000
_cell.angle_alpha   90.00
_cell.angle_beta   90.00
_cell.angle_gamma   90.00
#
_symmetry.space_group_name_H-M   'P 1'
#
loop_
_entity.id
_entity.type
_entity.pdbx_description
1 polymer ?
#
loop_
_entity_poly.entity_id
_entity_poly.type
_entity_poly.pdbx_seq_one_letter_code
_entity_poly.pdbx_strand_id
1 'polypeptide(L)'
;MLLLGDRVNEALDELEKSFKISDTVLQLRLKATLLEHFNGIYNVKLCTCFEDILKKDPTCSNTLARIVVMHQRGDYNTEKLAEMIALHLDATYAKSDMWKELSSCFLRLRLCGDDRMSCSNGKDGHNQASFCHSKQILDISTNIASGKNWRLRCRWWLNRHFSHSILLSDIATGDLELLTYKAATASHLYGREFKFIIKVVEYLEKENIMELYSYLQTHIMNSIGFYFNMKRDNS
;
A
#
# COMPACT_ATOMS: atom_id res chain seq x y z
N MET A 1 -0.99 1.28 40.91
CA MET A 1 -2.04 2.13 40.30
C MET A 1 -1.38 3.29 39.53
N LEU A 2 -0.74 3.01 38.39
CA LEU A 2 -0.12 4.10 37.59
C LEU A 2 -1.16 4.79 36.71
N LEU A 3 -1.96 4.01 35.97
CA LEU A 3 -3.04 4.54 35.11
C LEU A 3 -4.15 5.24 35.91
N LEU A 4 -4.52 4.70 37.08
CA LEU A 4 -5.51 5.31 37.97
C LEU A 4 -5.00 6.61 38.65
N GLY A 5 -3.69 6.86 38.60
CA GLY A 5 -3.08 8.07 39.14
C GLY A 5 -2.68 9.08 38.06
N ASP A 6 -3.17 8.94 36.81
CA ASP A 6 -2.79 9.75 35.65
C ASP A 6 -1.27 9.77 35.34
N ARG A 7 -0.56 8.71 35.77
CA ARG A 7 0.88 8.55 35.55
C ARG A 7 1.16 7.71 34.32
N VAL A 8 0.69 8.20 33.18
CA VAL A 8 0.74 7.50 31.88
C VAL A 8 2.18 7.25 31.43
N ASN A 9 3.06 8.25 31.57
CA ASN A 9 4.47 8.10 31.20
C ASN A 9 5.18 7.04 32.06
N GLU A 10 4.94 7.04 33.37
CA GLU A 10 5.48 5.99 34.26
C GLU A 10 4.92 4.61 33.92
N ALA A 11 3.64 4.52 33.52
CA ALA A 11 3.04 3.26 33.07
C ALA A 11 3.68 2.75 31.76
N LEU A 12 4.01 3.65 30.83
CA LEU A 12 4.74 3.32 29.60
C LEU A 12 6.18 2.90 29.91
N ASP A 13 6.87 3.60 30.80
CA ASP A 13 8.24 3.26 31.21
C ASP A 13 8.31 1.89 31.90
N GLU A 14 7.35 1.59 32.79
CA GLU A 14 7.25 0.27 33.41
C GLU A 14 6.91 -0.83 32.39
N LEU A 15 6.06 -0.52 31.41
CA LEU A 15 5.78 -1.44 30.31
C LEU A 15 7.04 -1.70 29.48
N GLU A 16 7.82 -0.66 29.15
CA GLU A 16 9.10 -0.80 28.42
C GLU A 16 10.14 -1.60 29.23
N LYS A 17 10.24 -1.38 30.54
CA LYS A 17 11.11 -2.18 31.42
C LYS A 17 10.70 -3.66 31.48
N SER A 18 9.41 -3.95 31.31
CA SER A 18 8.88 -5.31 31.28
C SER A 18 9.20 -6.07 29.98
N PHE A 19 9.66 -5.37 28.93
CA PHE A 19 10.09 -5.98 27.66
C PHE A 19 11.47 -6.62 27.81
N LYS A 20 11.53 -7.74 28.51
CA LYS A 20 12.74 -8.55 28.60
C LYS A 20 12.81 -9.50 27.40
N ILE A 21 13.72 -9.18 26.47
CA ILE A 21 14.32 -10.06 25.44
C ILE A 21 13.53 -10.22 24.11
N SER A 22 12.20 -10.05 24.06
CA SER A 22 11.51 -9.84 22.77
C SER A 22 10.14 -9.19 22.94
N ASP A 23 9.81 -8.16 22.17
CA ASP A 23 8.47 -7.59 22.21
C ASP A 23 7.48 -8.59 21.61
N THR A 24 6.63 -9.18 22.43
CA THR A 24 5.50 -9.97 21.94
C THR A 24 4.49 -9.06 21.24
N VAL A 25 3.73 -9.60 20.28
CA VAL A 25 2.65 -8.85 19.63
C VAL A 25 1.65 -8.30 20.66
N LEU A 26 1.39 -9.05 21.74
CA LEU A 26 0.53 -8.63 22.84
C LEU A 26 1.07 -7.38 23.55
N GLN A 27 2.36 -7.36 23.88
CA GLN A 27 3.03 -6.22 24.52
C GLN A 27 2.96 -4.97 23.63
N LEU A 28 3.19 -5.12 22.32
CA LEU A 28 3.08 -4.03 21.37
C LEU A 28 1.64 -3.50 21.28
N ARG A 29 0.64 -4.38 21.23
CA ARG A 29 -0.78 -3.99 21.22
C ARG A 29 -1.17 -3.21 22.47
N LEU A 30 -0.70 -3.65 23.64
CA LEU A 30 -0.94 -2.94 24.90
C LEU A 30 -0.30 -1.54 24.87
N LYS A 31 0.96 -1.43 24.42
CA LYS A 31 1.66 -0.16 24.26
C LYS A 31 0.90 0.78 23.32
N ALA A 32 0.48 0.29 22.16
CA ALA A 32 -0.27 1.07 21.18
C ALA A 32 -1.61 1.57 21.75
N THR A 33 -2.32 0.73 22.51
CA THR A 33 -3.59 1.09 23.15
C THR A 33 -3.41 2.21 24.17
N LEU A 34 -2.37 2.12 25.01
CA LEU A 34 -2.06 3.17 25.99
C LEU A 34 -1.68 4.49 25.30
N LEU A 35 -0.83 4.42 24.28
CA LEU A 35 -0.42 5.59 23.50
C LEU A 35 -1.60 6.26 22.80
N GLU A 36 -2.49 5.49 22.20
CA GLU A 36 -3.68 6.01 21.52
C GLU A 36 -4.67 6.66 22.50
N HIS A 37 -4.88 6.06 23.67
CA HIS A 37 -5.88 6.53 24.63
C HIS A 37 -5.43 7.78 25.39
N PHE A 38 -4.16 7.84 25.78
CA PHE A 38 -3.69 8.84 26.73
C PHE A 38 -2.83 9.94 26.11
N ASN A 39 -2.21 9.71 24.95
CA ASN A 39 -1.29 10.70 24.41
C ASN A 39 -1.96 11.76 23.51
N GLY A 40 -3.27 11.64 23.22
CA GLY A 40 -4.18 12.63 22.60
C GLY A 40 -3.81 13.18 21.21
N ILE A 41 -2.54 13.16 20.86
CA ILE A 41 -1.92 13.64 19.63
C ILE A 41 -1.22 12.42 19.04
N TYR A 42 -1.65 12.06 17.83
CA TYR A 42 -0.99 11.06 17.02
C TYR A 42 0.47 11.46 16.82
N ASN A 43 1.36 10.70 17.46
CA ASN A 43 2.79 10.94 17.44
C ASN A 43 3.46 9.80 16.68
N VAL A 44 4.57 10.08 16.03
CA VAL A 44 5.49 9.12 15.38
C VAL A 44 5.63 7.81 16.16
N LYS A 45 5.68 7.86 17.51
CA LYS A 45 5.75 6.66 18.37
C LYS A 45 4.58 5.68 18.18
N LEU A 46 3.36 6.17 18.03
CA LEU A 46 2.18 5.32 17.83
C LEU A 46 2.19 4.70 16.43
N CYS A 47 2.58 5.46 15.42
CA CYS A 47 2.77 4.97 14.05
C CYS A 47 3.80 3.83 14.00
N THR A 48 4.97 4.01 14.64
CA THR A 48 5.98 2.94 14.74
C THR A 48 5.44 1.72 15.47
N CYS A 49 4.66 1.90 16.55
CA CYS A 49 4.08 0.79 17.28
C CYS A 49 3.11 -0.04 16.41
N PHE A 50 2.25 0.62 15.62
CA PHE A 50 1.37 -0.08 14.69
C PHE A 50 2.13 -0.77 13.56
N GLU A 51 3.17 -0.14 13.00
CA GLU A 51 4.05 -0.78 12.01
C GLU A 51 4.69 -2.06 12.58
N ASP A 52 5.22 -2.00 13.80
CA ASP A 52 5.88 -3.16 14.42
C ASP A 52 4.90 -4.29 14.76
N ILE A 53 3.66 -3.95 15.13
CA ILE A 53 2.58 -4.94 15.26
C ILE A 53 2.34 -5.64 13.93
N LEU A 54 2.19 -4.91 12.81
CA LEU A 54 1.91 -5.51 11.50
C LEU A 54 3.09 -6.29 10.93
N LYS A 55 4.33 -5.86 11.19
CA LYS A 55 5.52 -6.63 10.81
C LYS A 55 5.60 -7.98 11.53
N LYS A 56 5.12 -8.07 12.78
CA LYS A 56 5.11 -9.31 13.57
C LYS A 56 3.83 -10.14 13.37
N ASP A 57 2.69 -9.48 13.20
CA ASP A 57 1.39 -10.09 12.92
C ASP A 57 0.70 -9.35 11.76
N PRO A 58 1.04 -9.70 10.51
CA PRO A 58 0.45 -9.08 9.34
C PRO A 58 -1.04 -9.41 9.18
N THR A 59 -1.60 -10.35 9.93
CA THR A 59 -3.04 -10.69 9.86
C THR A 59 -3.94 -9.73 10.65
N CYS A 60 -3.34 -8.82 11.43
CA CYS A 60 -4.08 -7.93 12.33
C CYS A 60 -4.81 -6.78 11.61
N SER A 61 -6.01 -7.06 11.10
CA SER A 61 -6.88 -6.11 10.41
C SER A 61 -7.23 -4.87 11.25
N ASN A 62 -7.40 -5.03 12.57
CA ASN A 62 -7.70 -3.92 13.48
C ASN A 62 -6.58 -2.87 13.51
N THR A 63 -5.31 -3.32 13.57
CA THR A 63 -4.17 -2.41 13.50
C THR A 63 -4.08 -1.72 12.14
N LEU A 64 -4.30 -2.48 11.07
CA LEU A 64 -4.27 -1.91 9.71
C LEU A 64 -5.35 -0.83 9.52
N ALA A 65 -6.57 -1.08 10.00
CA ALA A 65 -7.66 -0.10 9.95
C ALA A 65 -7.30 1.21 10.65
N ARG A 66 -6.58 1.14 11.79
CA ARG A 66 -6.11 2.34 12.50
C ARG A 66 -5.07 3.13 11.68
N ILE A 67 -4.14 2.44 11.03
CA ILE A 67 -3.16 3.09 10.13
C ILE A 67 -3.88 3.76 8.94
N VAL A 68 -4.90 3.11 8.37
CA VAL A 68 -5.71 3.70 7.28
C VAL A 68 -6.39 4.99 7.74
N VAL A 69 -6.99 5.00 8.94
CA VAL A 69 -7.60 6.23 9.52
C VAL A 69 -6.56 7.33 9.72
N MET A 70 -5.36 6.99 10.20
CA MET A 70 -4.27 7.97 10.35
C MET A 70 -3.86 8.56 8.99
N HIS A 71 -3.76 7.72 7.96
CA HIS A 71 -3.44 8.18 6.60
C HIS A 71 -4.51 9.12 6.04
N GLN A 72 -5.79 8.77 6.22
CA GLN A 72 -6.91 9.61 5.77
C GLN A 72 -6.95 11.00 6.43
N ARG A 73 -6.39 11.12 7.64
CA ARG A 73 -6.25 12.40 8.36
C ARG A 73 -5.00 13.20 7.96
N GLY A 74 -4.11 12.62 7.16
CA GLY A 74 -2.83 13.22 6.79
C GLY A 74 -1.70 12.95 7.79
N ASP A 75 -1.93 12.13 8.81
CA ASP A 75 -0.97 11.84 9.89
C ASP A 75 -0.03 10.67 9.57
N TYR A 76 -0.20 10.03 8.40
CA TYR A 76 0.59 8.86 7.99
C TYR A 76 0.98 8.90 6.52
N ASN A 77 2.20 8.46 6.22
CA ASN A 77 2.78 8.54 4.88
C ASN A 77 2.21 7.45 3.94
N THR A 78 1.93 7.82 2.70
CA THR A 78 1.36 6.92 1.67
C THR A 78 2.25 5.73 1.33
N GLU A 79 3.57 5.89 1.24
CA GLU A 79 4.50 4.79 0.92
C GLU A 79 4.52 3.76 2.04
N LYS A 80 4.57 4.23 3.29
CA LYS A 80 4.49 3.38 4.46
C LYS A 80 3.16 2.63 4.53
N LEU A 81 2.04 3.30 4.20
CA LEU A 81 0.74 2.65 4.14
C LEU A 81 0.71 1.54 3.08
N ALA A 82 1.24 1.81 1.89
CA ALA A 82 1.32 0.82 0.82
C ALA A 82 2.08 -0.44 1.27
N GLU A 83 3.20 -0.27 1.99
CA GLU A 83 3.95 -1.41 2.54
C GLU A 83 3.18 -2.17 3.63
N MET A 84 2.49 -1.47 4.54
CA MET A 84 1.70 -2.13 5.59
C MET A 84 0.51 -2.91 5.03
N ILE A 85 -0.18 -2.37 4.03
CA ILE A 85 -1.25 -3.10 3.33
C ILE A 85 -0.67 -4.28 2.57
N ALA A 86 0.47 -4.10 1.90
CA ALA A 86 1.12 -5.18 1.17
C ALA A 86 1.52 -6.34 2.08
N LEU A 87 2.07 -6.08 3.27
CA LEU A 87 2.34 -7.11 4.28
C LEU A 87 1.06 -7.85 4.70
N HIS A 88 -0.05 -7.13 4.87
CA HIS A 88 -1.33 -7.76 5.19
C HIS A 88 -1.84 -8.67 4.05
N LEU A 89 -1.70 -8.22 2.80
CA LEU A 89 -2.06 -9.00 1.61
C LEU A 89 -1.09 -10.17 1.34
N ASP A 90 0.14 -10.09 1.87
CA ASP A 90 1.08 -11.20 1.91
C ASP A 90 0.59 -12.33 2.82
N ALA A 91 -0.15 -12.01 3.88
CA ALA A 91 -0.64 -13.00 4.84
C ALA A 91 -2.09 -13.44 4.61
N THR A 92 -2.88 -12.72 3.82
CA THR A 92 -4.34 -12.90 3.75
C THR A 92 -4.89 -12.94 2.31
N TYR A 93 -6.20 -13.17 2.17
CA TYR A 93 -6.98 -12.95 0.94
C TYR A 93 -7.92 -11.77 1.14
N ALA A 94 -7.42 -10.66 1.70
CA ALA A 94 -8.21 -9.56 2.25
C ALA A 94 -9.38 -9.08 1.37
N LYS A 95 -10.35 -8.46 2.03
CA LYS A 95 -11.55 -7.86 1.43
C LYS A 95 -11.22 -6.77 0.40
N SER A 96 -12.20 -6.46 -0.45
CA SER A 96 -12.13 -5.43 -1.50
C SER A 96 -11.52 -4.12 -1.01
N ASP A 97 -11.92 -3.63 0.17
CA ASP A 97 -11.43 -2.37 0.76
C ASP A 97 -9.91 -2.27 0.86
N MET A 98 -9.22 -3.38 1.19
CA MET A 98 -7.76 -3.36 1.33
C MET A 98 -7.08 -3.25 -0.04
N TRP A 99 -7.64 -3.89 -1.06
CA TRP A 99 -7.18 -3.74 -2.43
C TRP A 99 -7.43 -2.33 -2.96
N LYS A 100 -8.59 -1.75 -2.63
CA LYS A 100 -8.94 -0.36 -2.98
C LYS A 100 -7.93 0.63 -2.39
N GLU A 101 -7.62 0.47 -1.10
CA GLU A 101 -6.68 1.36 -0.43
C GLU A 101 -5.27 1.22 -1.00
N LEU A 102 -4.83 -0.01 -1.32
CA LEU A 102 -3.54 -0.22 -1.98
C LEU A 102 -3.47 0.40 -3.38
N SER A 103 -4.48 0.19 -4.23
CA SER A 103 -4.51 0.81 -5.56
C SER A 103 -4.51 2.34 -5.45
N SER A 104 -5.26 2.91 -4.51
CA SER A 104 -5.27 4.34 -4.23
C SER A 104 -3.91 4.86 -3.75
N CYS A 105 -3.18 4.10 -2.93
CA CYS A 105 -1.79 4.43 -2.60
C CYS A 105 -0.91 4.55 -3.85
N PHE A 106 -0.97 3.58 -4.77
CA PHE A 106 -0.19 3.64 -6.00
C PHE A 106 -0.56 4.84 -6.87
N LEU A 107 -1.86 5.13 -7.01
CA LEU A 107 -2.32 6.29 -7.77
C LEU A 107 -1.80 7.61 -7.17
N ARG A 108 -1.91 7.79 -5.85
CA ARG A 108 -1.40 9.00 -5.16
C ARG A 108 0.09 9.17 -5.33
N LEU A 109 0.86 8.09 -5.23
CA LEU A 109 2.31 8.13 -5.41
C LEU A 109 2.69 8.48 -6.85
N ARG A 110 1.91 8.02 -7.84
CA ARG A 110 2.09 8.40 -9.23
C ARG A 110 1.87 9.90 -9.45
N LEU A 111 0.76 10.43 -8.95
CA LEU A 111 0.36 11.83 -9.18
C LEU A 111 1.29 12.83 -8.46
N CYS A 112 1.74 12.51 -7.24
CA CYS A 112 2.68 13.35 -6.49
C CYS A 112 4.03 13.55 -7.20
N GLY A 113 4.43 12.59 -8.05
CA GLY A 113 5.65 12.71 -8.84
C GLY A 113 5.54 13.66 -10.04
N ASP A 114 4.34 13.83 -10.60
CA ASP A 114 4.13 14.69 -11.77
C ASP A 114 4.02 16.19 -11.38
N ASP A 115 3.50 16.51 -10.19
CA ASP A 115 3.34 17.90 -9.70
C ASP A 115 4.66 18.62 -9.37
N ARG A 116 5.71 17.88 -9.02
CA ARG A 116 7.02 18.46 -8.67
C ARG A 116 7.83 18.92 -9.89
N MET A 117 7.40 18.57 -11.11
CA MET A 117 8.09 18.92 -12.35
C MET A 117 7.57 20.21 -13.02
N SER A 118 6.57 20.89 -12.44
CA SER A 118 5.96 22.10 -13.01
C SER A 118 6.65 23.42 -12.64
N CYS A 119 7.75 23.41 -11.86
CA CYS A 119 8.43 24.64 -11.40
C CYS A 119 9.89 24.71 -11.85
N SER A 120 10.12 24.79 -13.16
CA SER A 120 11.43 25.18 -13.73
C SER A 120 11.23 26.13 -14.91
N ASN A 121 10.69 27.33 -14.66
CA ASN A 121 10.84 28.45 -15.59
C ASN A 121 12.14 29.18 -15.27
N GLY A 122 13.21 28.81 -15.98
CA GLY A 122 14.49 29.50 -16.01
C GLY A 122 15.13 29.29 -17.37
N LYS A 123 15.17 30.36 -18.15
CA LYS A 123 15.66 30.49 -19.53
C LYS A 123 17.01 29.80 -19.75
N ASP A 124 17.13 29.01 -20.82
CA ASP A 124 18.02 29.31 -21.95
C ASP A 124 17.96 28.21 -23.02
N GLY A 125 18.35 28.61 -24.22
CA GLY A 125 18.06 27.95 -25.48
C GLY A 125 18.91 26.72 -25.79
N HIS A 126 18.35 25.95 -26.73
CA HIS A 126 18.98 24.93 -27.56
C HIS A 126 19.31 23.55 -26.96
N ASN A 127 18.58 22.59 -27.53
CA ASN A 127 18.95 21.22 -27.87
C ASN A 127 18.51 20.08 -26.94
N GLN A 128 17.61 19.30 -27.54
CA GLN A 128 17.23 17.92 -27.25
C GLN A 128 16.39 17.72 -25.99
N ALA A 129 15.07 17.72 -26.22
CA ALA A 129 14.08 17.11 -25.35
C ALA A 129 14.35 15.60 -25.22
N SER A 130 15.32 15.25 -24.38
CA SER A 130 15.46 13.92 -23.81
C SER A 130 14.28 13.74 -22.88
N PHE A 131 13.26 13.02 -23.35
CA PHE A 131 12.17 12.47 -22.56
C PHE A 131 12.71 11.90 -21.23
N CYS A 132 12.62 12.68 -20.15
CA CYS A 132 12.95 12.24 -18.80
C CYS A 132 11.73 11.49 -18.22
N HIS A 133 11.24 10.49 -18.96
CA HIS A 133 10.32 9.50 -18.43
C HIS A 133 11.13 8.59 -17.51
N SER A 134 10.59 8.29 -16.31
CA SER A 134 10.97 7.20 -15.38
C SER A 134 11.85 7.48 -14.16
N LYS A 135 12.44 8.66 -13.95
CA LYS A 135 13.35 8.85 -12.78
C LYS A 135 12.68 8.97 -11.41
N GLN A 136 11.35 8.98 -11.34
CA GLN A 136 10.59 8.95 -10.10
C GLN A 136 9.62 7.78 -10.07
N ILE A 137 10.04 6.62 -10.61
CA ILE A 137 9.42 5.34 -10.29
C ILE A 137 9.60 5.16 -8.78
N LEU A 138 8.55 5.54 -8.03
CA LEU A 138 8.20 5.05 -6.69
C LEU A 138 9.42 4.91 -5.77
N ASP A 139 9.64 5.77 -4.78
CA ASP A 139 10.81 5.65 -3.87
C ASP A 139 10.87 4.28 -3.13
N ILE A 140 9.74 3.56 -3.17
CA ILE A 140 9.59 2.12 -2.86
C ILE A 140 10.53 1.21 -3.69
N SER A 141 11.05 1.66 -4.83
CA SER A 141 11.94 0.92 -5.73
C SER A 141 13.38 1.42 -5.76
N THR A 142 13.60 2.70 -5.49
CA THR A 142 14.94 3.33 -5.44
C THR A 142 15.70 2.90 -4.19
N ASN A 143 15.01 2.64 -3.08
CA ASN A 143 15.61 1.92 -1.96
C ASN A 143 15.80 0.45 -2.35
N ILE A 144 17.05 0.07 -2.61
CA ILE A 144 17.47 -1.25 -3.10
C ILE A 144 16.84 -2.41 -2.31
N ALA A 145 16.63 -2.25 -1.00
CA ALA A 145 16.00 -3.26 -0.15
C ALA A 145 14.49 -3.37 -0.39
N SER A 146 13.80 -2.23 -0.46
CA SER A 146 12.36 -2.16 -0.73
C SER A 146 12.05 -2.68 -2.15
N GLY A 147 12.84 -2.28 -3.16
CA GLY A 147 12.67 -2.77 -4.53
C GLY A 147 12.80 -4.29 -4.64
N LYS A 148 13.74 -4.91 -3.90
CA LYS A 148 13.89 -6.38 -3.86
C LYS A 148 12.66 -7.07 -3.24
N ASN A 149 12.13 -6.55 -2.13
CA ASN A 149 10.95 -7.10 -1.47
C ASN A 149 9.72 -7.03 -2.39
N TRP A 150 9.48 -5.87 -3.01
CA TRP A 150 8.37 -5.71 -3.94
C TRP A 150 8.49 -6.60 -5.17
N ARG A 151 9.71 -6.86 -5.67
CA ARG A 151 9.93 -7.82 -6.77
C ARG A 151 9.60 -9.26 -6.37
N LEU A 152 9.93 -9.67 -5.15
CA LEU A 152 9.56 -10.98 -4.62
C LEU A 152 8.05 -11.09 -4.45
N ARG A 153 7.44 -10.07 -3.84
CA ARG A 153 5.99 -9.93 -3.66
C ARG A 153 5.24 -10.03 -4.97
N CYS A 154 5.62 -9.23 -5.98
CA CYS A 154 5.01 -9.27 -7.30
C CYS A 154 5.08 -10.66 -7.93
N ARG A 155 6.20 -11.37 -7.79
CA ARG A 155 6.34 -12.73 -8.33
C ARG A 155 5.43 -13.73 -7.63
N TRP A 156 5.28 -13.61 -6.32
CA TRP A 156 4.44 -14.49 -5.53
C TRP A 156 2.95 -14.18 -5.71
N TRP A 157 2.57 -12.89 -5.81
CA TRP A 157 1.20 -12.44 -6.08
C TRP A 157 0.68 -12.86 -7.45
N LEU A 158 1.55 -13.03 -8.46
CA LEU A 158 1.15 -13.58 -9.76
C LEU A 158 0.42 -14.92 -9.63
N ASN A 159 0.87 -15.79 -8.73
CA ASN A 159 0.25 -17.09 -8.53
C ASN A 159 -0.89 -17.03 -7.53
N ARG A 160 -0.70 -16.30 -6.42
CA ARG A 160 -1.67 -16.27 -5.32
C ARG A 160 -2.92 -15.45 -5.60
N HIS A 161 -2.75 -14.28 -6.22
CA HIS A 161 -3.80 -13.27 -6.32
C HIS A 161 -4.22 -12.97 -7.77
N PHE A 162 -3.33 -13.24 -8.74
CA PHE A 162 -3.54 -12.82 -10.14
C PHE A 162 -3.41 -13.96 -11.16
N SER A 163 -3.48 -15.22 -10.72
CA SER A 163 -3.44 -16.35 -11.63
C SER A 163 -4.78 -16.50 -12.36
N HIS A 164 -4.76 -17.23 -13.47
CA HIS A 164 -5.97 -17.45 -14.26
C HIS A 164 -7.07 -18.18 -13.47
N SER A 165 -6.70 -19.15 -12.62
CA SER A 165 -7.66 -19.84 -11.75
C SER A 165 -8.27 -18.90 -10.70
N ILE A 166 -7.48 -18.01 -10.12
CA ILE A 166 -7.97 -17.01 -9.16
C ILE A 166 -8.92 -16.03 -9.84
N LEU A 167 -8.60 -15.56 -11.05
CA LEU A 167 -9.51 -14.72 -11.84
C LEU A 167 -10.87 -15.39 -12.07
N LEU A 168 -10.88 -16.66 -12.51
CA LEU A 168 -12.12 -17.39 -12.73
C LEU A 168 -12.92 -17.58 -11.43
N SER A 169 -12.22 -17.84 -10.33
CA SER A 169 -12.84 -17.94 -9.00
C SER A 169 -13.45 -16.61 -8.57
N ASP A 170 -12.73 -15.49 -8.68
CA ASP A 170 -13.20 -14.15 -8.31
C ASP A 170 -14.39 -13.71 -9.18
N ILE A 171 -14.41 -14.06 -10.47
CA ILE A 171 -15.59 -13.82 -11.34
C ILE A 171 -16.79 -14.65 -10.85
N ALA A 172 -16.56 -15.92 -10.47
CA ALA A 172 -17.61 -16.81 -10.00
C ALA A 172 -18.21 -16.39 -8.65
N THR A 173 -17.46 -15.68 -7.79
CA THR A 173 -18.02 -15.12 -6.53
C THR A 173 -18.95 -13.95 -6.78
N GLY A 174 -18.82 -13.25 -7.92
CA GLY A 174 -19.60 -12.06 -8.24
C GLY A 174 -19.20 -10.82 -7.43
N ASP A 175 -18.08 -10.85 -6.70
CA ASP A 175 -17.56 -9.68 -5.97
C ASP A 175 -16.83 -8.74 -6.95
N LEU A 176 -17.63 -7.89 -7.60
CA LEU A 176 -17.16 -6.95 -8.62
C LEU A 176 -16.17 -5.92 -8.06
N GLU A 177 -16.35 -5.49 -6.80
CA GLU A 177 -15.44 -4.54 -6.16
C GLU A 177 -14.06 -5.17 -5.97
N LEU A 178 -14.00 -6.38 -5.41
CA LEU A 178 -12.75 -7.10 -5.22
C LEU A 178 -12.03 -7.30 -6.55
N LEU A 179 -12.76 -7.74 -7.58
CA LEU A 179 -12.22 -7.96 -8.92
C LEU A 179 -11.63 -6.67 -9.52
N THR A 180 -12.38 -5.57 -9.41
CA THR A 180 -11.99 -4.25 -9.91
C THR A 180 -10.76 -3.71 -9.20
N TYR A 181 -10.73 -3.78 -7.87
CA TYR A 181 -9.63 -3.23 -7.07
C TYR A 181 -8.36 -4.09 -7.16
N LYS A 182 -8.49 -5.41 -7.33
CA LYS A 182 -7.38 -6.27 -7.72
C LYS A 182 -6.82 -5.87 -9.08
N ALA A 183 -7.67 -5.66 -10.09
CA ALA A 183 -7.22 -5.22 -11.42
C ALA A 183 -6.56 -3.84 -11.40
N ALA A 184 -7.11 -2.89 -10.63
CA ALA A 184 -6.52 -1.56 -10.43
C ALA A 184 -5.15 -1.64 -9.75
N THR A 185 -4.97 -2.55 -8.79
CA THR A 185 -3.66 -2.81 -8.18
C THR A 185 -2.70 -3.46 -9.18
N ALA A 186 -3.18 -4.45 -9.93
CA ALA A 186 -2.41 -5.17 -10.93
C ALA A 186 -1.90 -4.27 -12.06
N SER A 187 -2.65 -3.22 -12.45
CA SER A 187 -2.20 -2.27 -13.47
C SER A 187 -0.93 -1.55 -13.03
N HIS A 188 -0.86 -1.08 -11.79
CA HIS A 188 0.33 -0.42 -11.24
C HIS A 188 1.52 -1.37 -11.15
N LEU A 189 1.29 -2.62 -10.74
CA LEU A 189 2.36 -3.62 -10.56
C LEU A 189 2.87 -4.20 -11.87
N TYR A 190 1.98 -4.63 -12.76
CA TYR A 190 2.29 -5.43 -13.95
C TYR A 190 1.98 -4.72 -15.27
N GLY A 191 1.46 -3.49 -15.22
CA GLY A 191 1.19 -2.68 -16.39
C GLY A 191 -0.16 -2.98 -17.03
N ARG A 192 -0.66 -2.00 -17.80
CA ARG A 192 -1.99 -2.03 -18.43
C ARG A 192 -2.27 -3.21 -19.36
N GLU A 193 -1.24 -3.81 -19.96
CA GLU A 193 -1.38 -4.94 -20.89
C GLU A 193 -1.44 -6.30 -20.19
N PHE A 194 -1.40 -6.33 -18.85
CA PHE A 194 -1.46 -7.57 -18.11
C PHE A 194 -2.81 -8.27 -18.30
N LYS A 195 -2.76 -9.54 -18.73
CA LYS A 195 -3.94 -10.33 -19.17
C LYS A 195 -5.08 -10.35 -18.14
N PHE A 196 -4.78 -10.34 -16.85
CA PHE A 196 -5.79 -10.26 -15.79
C PHE A 196 -6.65 -9.01 -15.94
N ILE A 197 -6.03 -7.85 -16.18
CA ILE A 197 -6.72 -6.55 -16.29
C ILE A 197 -7.62 -6.53 -17.51
N ILE A 198 -7.11 -6.97 -18.67
CA ILE A 198 -7.87 -7.03 -19.93
C ILE A 198 -9.17 -7.82 -19.72
N LYS A 199 -9.09 -8.97 -19.05
CA LYS A 199 -10.26 -9.81 -18.77
C LYS A 199 -11.25 -9.18 -17.80
N VAL A 200 -10.77 -8.44 -16.80
CA VAL A 200 -11.65 -7.70 -15.88
C VAL A 200 -12.34 -6.53 -16.59
N VAL A 201 -11.63 -5.81 -17.46
CA VAL A 201 -12.22 -4.74 -18.28
C VAL A 201 -13.34 -5.28 -19.16
N GLU A 202 -13.07 -6.34 -19.94
CA GLU A 202 -14.08 -7.01 -20.79
C GLU A 202 -15.31 -7.45 -19.97
N TYR A 203 -15.09 -7.94 -18.74
CA TYR A 203 -16.17 -8.38 -17.86
C TYR A 203 -17.01 -7.22 -17.34
N LEU A 204 -16.39 -6.14 -16.86
CA LEU A 204 -17.11 -4.95 -16.36
C LEU A 204 -17.89 -4.23 -17.48
N GLU A 205 -17.36 -4.18 -18.70
CA GLU A 205 -18.07 -3.65 -19.87
C GLU A 205 -19.32 -4.47 -20.18
N LYS A 206 -19.22 -5.80 -20.10
CA LYS A 206 -20.35 -6.70 -20.33
C LYS A 206 -21.44 -6.56 -19.27
N GLU A 207 -21.05 -6.41 -18.00
CA GLU A 207 -21.99 -6.20 -16.89
C GLU A 207 -22.51 -4.75 -16.80
N ASN A 208 -22.00 -3.83 -17.64
CA ASN A 208 -22.39 -2.42 -17.72
C ASN A 208 -22.26 -1.65 -16.39
N ILE A 209 -21.23 -1.94 -15.60
CA ILE A 209 -20.98 -1.29 -14.30
C ILE A 209 -20.07 -0.07 -14.48
N MET A 210 -20.67 1.05 -14.87
CA MET A 210 -19.93 2.25 -15.28
C MET A 210 -19.02 2.84 -14.20
N GLU A 211 -19.42 2.79 -12.92
CA GLU A 211 -18.62 3.33 -11.81
C GLU A 211 -17.30 2.58 -11.61
N LEU A 212 -17.38 1.25 -11.46
CA LEU A 212 -16.20 0.39 -11.29
C LEU A 212 -15.31 0.39 -12.54
N TYR A 213 -15.92 0.43 -13.71
CA TYR A 213 -15.19 0.59 -14.97
C TYR A 213 -14.41 1.91 -14.99
N SER A 214 -15.06 3.04 -14.65
CA SER A 214 -14.41 4.34 -14.60
C SER A 214 -13.26 4.37 -13.59
N TYR A 215 -13.47 3.81 -12.39
CA TYR A 215 -12.42 3.65 -11.39
C TYR A 215 -11.22 2.89 -11.96
N LEU A 216 -11.45 1.72 -12.56
CA LEU A 216 -10.37 0.92 -13.13
C LEU A 216 -9.61 1.66 -14.23
N GLN A 217 -10.33 2.36 -15.13
CA GLN A 217 -9.70 3.15 -16.19
C GLN A 217 -8.78 4.25 -15.66
N THR A 218 -9.17 4.95 -14.58
CA THR A 218 -8.28 5.92 -13.92
C THR A 218 -6.96 5.28 -13.50
N HIS A 219 -6.99 4.07 -12.92
CA HIS A 219 -5.76 3.38 -12.53
C HIS A 219 -4.95 2.89 -13.74
N ILE A 220 -5.60 2.36 -14.78
CA ILE A 220 -4.92 1.90 -16.01
C ILE A 220 -4.18 3.06 -16.69
N MET A 221 -4.82 4.21 -16.84
CA MET A 221 -4.22 5.38 -17.51
C MET A 221 -3.02 5.96 -16.74
N ASN A 222 -3.00 5.79 -15.42
CA ASN A 222 -1.92 6.25 -14.54
C ASN A 222 -0.91 5.14 -14.20
N SER A 223 -1.02 3.96 -14.80
CA SER A 223 -0.16 2.82 -14.48
C SER A 223 1.17 2.85 -15.25
N ILE A 224 2.26 2.49 -14.56
CA ILE A 224 3.60 2.37 -15.15
C ILE A 224 3.99 0.90 -15.39
N GLY A 225 3.46 -0.05 -14.63
CA GLY A 225 3.85 -1.46 -14.70
C GLY A 225 5.26 -1.71 -14.14
N PHE A 226 5.44 -1.33 -12.88
CA PHE A 226 6.72 -1.33 -12.18
C PHE A 226 7.53 -2.63 -12.34
N TYR A 227 6.90 -3.80 -12.16
CA TYR A 227 7.59 -5.08 -12.12
C TYR A 227 8.23 -5.48 -13.46
N PHE A 228 7.57 -5.20 -14.58
CA PHE A 228 8.11 -5.55 -15.90
C PHE A 228 9.14 -4.55 -16.40
N ASN A 229 9.03 -3.27 -16.02
CA ASN A 229 10.07 -2.29 -16.34
C ASN A 229 11.39 -2.65 -15.63
N MET A 230 11.34 -3.08 -14.38
CA MET A 230 12.53 -3.58 -13.67
C MET A 230 13.20 -4.80 -14.30
N LYS A 231 12.48 -5.63 -15.06
CA LYS A 231 13.10 -6.75 -15.80
C LYS A 231 13.87 -6.26 -17.02
N ARG A 232 13.40 -5.19 -17.67
CA ARG A 232 14.03 -4.62 -18.86
C ARG A 232 15.36 -3.93 -18.51
N ASP A 233 15.46 -3.27 -17.35
CA ASP A 233 16.68 -2.57 -16.93
C ASP A 233 17.82 -3.50 -16.45
N ASN A 234 17.53 -4.80 -16.27
CA ASN A 234 18.52 -5.81 -15.84
C ASN A 234 18.89 -6.81 -16.95
N SER A 235 18.47 -6.54 -18.20
CA SER A 235 18.79 -7.34 -19.40
C SER A 235 19.73 -6.56 -20.30
#